data_AF-A0AA50KUE5-F1
#
_entry.id   AF-A0AA50KUE5-F1
#
_cell.length_a   1.000
_cell.length_b   1.000
_cell.length_c   1.000
_cell.angle_alpha   90.00
_cell.angle_beta   90.00
_cell.angle_gamma   90.00
#
_symmetry.space_group_name_H-M   'P 1'
#
loop_
_entity.id
_entity.type
_entity.pdbx_description
1 polymer ?
#
loop_
_entity_poly.entity_id
_entity_poly.type
_entity_poly.pdbx_seq_one_letter_code
_entity_poly.pdbx_strand_id
1 'polypeptide(L)'
;MFSILGMELCFSIVLFSWCFMMIMVLIYLCMNNICLLFSWELFNCMSSSVEFDLAIDWMSCSFSGLVCFISGCVMIFTISYMSGDSSLNRFTLTVMLFVLSMNFLIFIPSLISLLLGWDGLGLVSFCLVIYYQNSKSLSAGMLTVLMNRVGDCFILGSISMIVVLGHWNMLCLWEFDMFMLANLFIMIAGMTKSAQIPFSSWLPAAMAAPTPVSALVHSSTLVTAGVFLFIRFFKYLNSYEWFSIFMVYVSILTTIMSGVCALYEYDMKKIIALSTLSQLGVMMMSLGLGMPMLALFHLYTHAMFKALLFMCGGNIIHCFSGKQDMRQMSNVSKLLPVTTMFLNISNMALCGLPFLGGFYSKDLIIESLISGNMNLVLLSLGLFGVCLTVLYSMRFSFYTIWCNESSEVYSNMNDGDLKMIFPMSMLVMGALWGGFIFQSLFCQFSVEFFFPTFMKLFVPILIVSSLLMSFGFWDKGSMTKNFGILNYINSSMWFLSSFICYPMMNSMKSITNSSLKVVDMGWFEIVGGQGLFSMNKVFMYILEHWLIVMFNCYLVVFVLMVFII
;
A
#
# COMPACT_ATOMS: atom_id res chain seq x y z
N MET A 1 -35.26 3.08 9.69
CA MET A 1 -34.32 2.01 9.25
C MET A 1 -32.90 2.28 9.77
N PHE A 2 -32.26 3.41 9.40
CA PHE A 2 -30.90 3.75 9.83
C PHE A 2 -30.71 3.86 11.36
N SER A 3 -31.71 4.35 12.10
CA SER A 3 -31.65 4.41 13.57
C SER A 3 -31.80 3.05 14.27
N ILE A 4 -32.36 2.05 13.59
CA ILE A 4 -32.69 0.73 14.18
C ILE A 4 -31.64 -0.31 13.82
N LEU A 5 -31.13 -0.30 12.58
CA LEU A 5 -30.12 -1.24 12.09
C LEU A 5 -28.69 -0.72 12.28
N GLY A 6 -28.49 0.58 12.51
CA GLY A 6 -27.17 1.20 12.47
C GLY A 6 -26.66 1.34 11.03
N MET A 7 -25.96 2.46 10.76
CA MET A 7 -25.47 2.79 9.42
C MET A 7 -24.54 1.71 8.83
N GLU A 8 -23.76 1.05 9.70
CA GLU A 8 -22.79 0.02 9.35
C GLU A 8 -23.42 -1.24 8.74
N LEU A 9 -24.49 -1.74 9.36
CA LEU A 9 -25.20 -2.93 8.86
C LEU A 9 -25.89 -2.63 7.53
N CYS A 10 -26.44 -1.44 7.34
CA CYS A 10 -26.99 -1.04 6.05
C CYS A 10 -25.90 -1.06 4.96
N PHE A 11 -24.73 -0.49 5.23
CA PHE A 11 -23.64 -0.49 4.26
C PHE A 11 -23.05 -1.88 4.02
N SER A 12 -22.95 -2.73 5.04
CA SER A 12 -22.48 -4.11 4.85
C SER A 12 -23.45 -4.90 3.95
N ILE A 13 -24.77 -4.75 4.13
CA ILE A 13 -25.78 -5.38 3.27
C ILE A 13 -25.65 -4.89 1.82
N VAL A 14 -25.45 -3.58 1.61
CA VAL A 14 -25.21 -3.02 0.26
C VAL A 14 -23.96 -3.64 -0.37
N LEU A 15 -22.86 -3.74 0.37
CA LEU A 15 -21.61 -4.33 -0.13
C LEU A 15 -21.75 -5.83 -0.45
N PHE A 16 -22.44 -6.60 0.39
CA PHE A 16 -22.72 -8.01 0.09
C PHE A 16 -23.65 -8.17 -1.12
N SER A 17 -24.65 -7.30 -1.29
CA SER A 17 -25.52 -7.32 -2.47
C SER A 17 -24.75 -7.01 -3.75
N TRP A 18 -23.83 -6.05 -3.71
CA TRP A 18 -22.94 -5.73 -4.84
C TRP A 18 -22.00 -6.89 -5.17
N CYS A 19 -21.42 -7.52 -4.15
CA CYS A 19 -20.59 -8.72 -4.32
C CYS A 19 -21.36 -9.84 -5.04
N PHE A 20 -22.60 -10.11 -4.61
CA PHE A 20 -23.44 -11.12 -5.26
C PHE A 20 -23.72 -10.78 -6.73
N MET A 21 -24.03 -9.52 -7.04
CA MET A 21 -24.21 -9.06 -8.41
C MET A 21 -22.94 -9.24 -9.25
N MET A 22 -21.77 -8.89 -8.71
CA MET A 22 -20.49 -9.05 -9.40
C MET A 22 -20.14 -10.51 -9.67
N ILE A 23 -20.46 -11.43 -8.76
CA ILE A 23 -20.28 -12.87 -8.96
C ILE A 23 -21.18 -13.38 -10.09
N MET A 24 -22.43 -12.93 -10.16
CA MET A 24 -23.34 -13.33 -11.25
C MET A 24 -22.86 -12.82 -12.61
N VAL A 25 -22.41 -11.56 -12.68
CA VAL A 25 -21.82 -11.00 -13.90
C VAL A 25 -20.53 -11.74 -14.27
N LEU A 26 -19.68 -12.05 -13.30
CA LEU A 26 -18.46 -12.83 -13.50
C LEU A 26 -18.75 -14.19 -14.16
N ILE A 27 -19.73 -14.95 -13.63
CA ILE A 27 -20.12 -16.25 -14.20
C ILE A 27 -20.59 -16.07 -15.65
N TYR A 28 -21.43 -15.05 -15.92
CA TYR A 28 -21.88 -14.77 -17.27
C TYR A 28 -20.72 -14.45 -18.24
N LEU A 29 -19.76 -13.63 -17.82
CA LEU A 29 -18.60 -13.25 -18.64
C LEU A 29 -17.68 -14.45 -18.90
N CYS A 30 -17.43 -15.28 -17.89
CA CYS A 30 -16.60 -16.48 -18.01
C CYS A 30 -17.23 -17.54 -18.93
N MET A 31 -18.55 -17.77 -18.83
CA MET A 31 -19.23 -18.76 -19.67
C MET A 31 -19.24 -18.36 -21.15
N ASN A 32 -19.33 -17.06 -21.44
CA ASN A 32 -19.40 -16.56 -22.81
C ASN A 32 -18.04 -16.08 -23.36
N ASN A 33 -16.98 -16.01 -22.54
CA ASN A 33 -15.69 -15.41 -22.87
C ASN A 33 -15.79 -13.99 -23.48
N ILE A 34 -16.66 -13.15 -22.90
CA ILE A 34 -16.87 -11.77 -23.38
C ILE A 34 -16.16 -10.78 -22.44
N CYS A 35 -15.55 -9.76 -23.02
CA CYS A 35 -15.08 -8.54 -22.36
C CYS A 35 -15.99 -7.39 -22.83
N LEU A 36 -16.57 -6.62 -21.90
CA LEU A 36 -17.42 -5.48 -22.23
C LEU A 36 -16.65 -4.19 -21.93
N LEU A 37 -16.46 -3.34 -22.94
CA LEU A 37 -15.85 -2.03 -22.78
C LEU A 37 -16.88 -0.95 -23.12
N PHE A 38 -17.22 -0.12 -22.12
CA PHE A 38 -18.05 1.06 -22.30
C PHE A 38 -17.16 2.28 -22.33
N SER A 39 -17.05 2.96 -23.48
CA SER A 39 -16.32 4.23 -23.59
C SER A 39 -17.29 5.40 -23.63
N TRP A 40 -16.98 6.44 -22.85
CA TRP A 40 -17.67 7.73 -22.90
C TRP A 40 -16.67 8.85 -23.17
N GLU A 41 -16.73 9.47 -24.34
CA GLU A 41 -15.86 10.59 -24.70
C GLU A 41 -16.20 11.82 -23.84
N LEU A 42 -15.25 12.27 -22.99
CA LEU A 42 -15.42 13.45 -22.14
C LEU A 42 -15.16 14.72 -22.92
N PHE A 43 -14.01 14.80 -23.61
CA PHE A 43 -13.65 15.91 -24.47
C PHE A 43 -12.61 15.49 -25.50
N ASN A 44 -12.57 16.21 -26.62
CA ASN A 44 -11.63 15.99 -27.70
C ASN A 44 -10.73 17.22 -27.89
N CYS A 45 -9.43 17.06 -27.71
CA CYS A 45 -8.43 18.11 -27.89
C CYS A 45 -7.47 17.73 -29.02
N MET A 46 -7.53 18.46 -30.14
CA MET A 46 -6.56 18.42 -31.25
C MET A 46 -6.02 17.02 -31.55
N SER A 47 -6.92 16.07 -31.88
CA SER A 47 -6.67 14.64 -32.18
C SER A 47 -6.51 13.67 -31.00
N SER A 48 -6.53 14.15 -29.76
CA SER A 48 -6.59 13.30 -28.57
C SER A 48 -7.99 13.33 -27.94
N SER A 49 -8.71 12.20 -28.01
CA SER A 49 -9.96 12.01 -27.26
C SER A 49 -9.64 11.56 -25.83
N VAL A 50 -10.15 12.29 -24.85
CA VAL A 50 -10.11 11.84 -23.45
C VAL A 50 -11.41 11.11 -23.18
N GLU A 51 -11.29 9.79 -23.04
CA GLU A 51 -12.42 8.88 -22.82
C GLU A 51 -12.44 8.38 -21.37
N PHE A 52 -13.64 8.36 -20.80
CA PHE A 52 -13.96 7.66 -19.57
C PHE A 52 -14.40 6.23 -19.92
N ASP A 53 -13.43 5.32 -19.86
CA ASP A 53 -13.64 3.91 -20.18
C ASP A 53 -14.01 3.12 -18.93
N LEU A 54 -14.94 2.19 -19.06
CA LEU A 54 -15.27 1.17 -18.06
C LEU A 54 -15.11 -0.20 -18.68
N ALA A 55 -14.09 -0.95 -18.25
CA ALA A 55 -13.84 -2.33 -18.63
C ALA A 55 -14.49 -3.28 -17.63
N ILE A 56 -15.51 -4.01 -18.08
CA ILE A 56 -16.18 -5.07 -17.34
C ILE A 56 -15.68 -6.41 -17.88
N ASP A 57 -14.55 -6.83 -17.33
CA ASP A 57 -13.91 -8.12 -17.57
C ASP A 57 -14.09 -9.06 -16.39
N TRP A 58 -13.79 -10.34 -16.62
CA TRP A 58 -13.73 -11.33 -15.56
C TRP A 58 -12.75 -10.90 -14.43
N MET A 59 -11.59 -10.29 -14.76
CA MET A 59 -10.62 -9.81 -13.76
C MET A 59 -11.16 -8.68 -12.87
N SER A 60 -11.88 -7.71 -13.46
CA SER A 60 -12.46 -6.58 -12.72
C SER A 60 -13.63 -7.02 -11.85
N CYS A 61 -14.51 -7.88 -12.38
CA CYS A 61 -15.68 -8.37 -11.64
C CYS A 61 -15.27 -9.24 -10.45
N SER A 62 -14.32 -10.16 -10.63
CA SER A 62 -13.82 -11.01 -9.55
C SER A 62 -13.13 -10.18 -8.46
N PHE A 63 -12.28 -9.22 -8.84
CA PHE A 63 -11.56 -8.41 -7.85
C PHE A 63 -12.48 -7.42 -7.13
N SER A 64 -13.41 -6.76 -7.84
CA SER A 64 -14.44 -5.91 -7.21
C SER A 64 -15.33 -6.72 -6.25
N GLY A 65 -15.75 -7.92 -6.65
CA GLY A 65 -16.51 -8.83 -5.78
C GLY A 65 -15.76 -9.17 -4.49
N LEU A 66 -14.47 -9.49 -4.59
CA LEU A 66 -13.63 -9.79 -3.42
C LEU A 66 -13.45 -8.58 -2.50
N VAL A 67 -13.19 -7.38 -3.05
CA VAL A 67 -13.05 -6.15 -2.27
C VAL A 67 -14.36 -5.81 -1.55
N CYS A 68 -15.50 -5.94 -2.22
CA CYS A 68 -16.82 -5.75 -1.61
C CYS A 68 -17.14 -6.81 -0.54
N PHE A 69 -16.70 -8.06 -0.72
CA PHE A 69 -16.86 -9.12 0.28
C PHE A 69 -16.07 -8.84 1.57
N ILE A 70 -14.77 -8.51 1.43
CA ILE A 70 -13.92 -8.20 2.58
C ILE A 70 -14.42 -6.93 3.28
N SER A 71 -14.77 -5.89 2.53
CA SER A 71 -15.30 -4.66 3.13
C SER A 71 -16.63 -4.89 3.85
N GLY A 72 -17.53 -5.72 3.32
CA GLY A 72 -18.76 -6.12 4.02
C GLY A 72 -18.47 -6.80 5.37
N CYS A 73 -17.48 -7.69 5.42
CA CYS A 73 -17.03 -8.34 6.65
C CYS A 73 -16.42 -7.32 7.63
N VAL A 74 -15.56 -6.43 7.14
CA VAL A 74 -14.92 -5.38 7.96
C VAL A 74 -15.98 -4.46 8.56
N MET A 75 -16.99 -4.02 7.79
CA MET A 75 -18.07 -3.16 8.29
C MET A 75 -18.93 -3.82 9.38
N ILE A 76 -19.04 -5.16 9.40
CA ILE A 76 -19.69 -5.85 10.52
C ILE A 76 -18.77 -5.86 11.75
N PHE A 77 -17.47 -6.05 11.53
CA PHE A 77 -16.47 -6.05 12.60
C PHE A 77 -16.34 -4.66 13.29
N THR A 78 -16.52 -3.56 12.56
CA THR A 78 -16.44 -2.20 13.13
C THR A 78 -17.51 -1.93 14.18
N ILE A 79 -18.69 -2.53 14.06
CA ILE A 79 -19.83 -2.30 14.98
C ILE A 79 -19.45 -2.59 16.42
N SER A 80 -18.72 -3.69 16.65
CA SER A 80 -18.27 -4.09 17.98
C SER A 80 -16.92 -3.48 18.32
N TYR A 81 -15.98 -3.38 17.36
CA TYR A 81 -14.64 -2.87 17.65
C TYR A 81 -14.61 -1.37 17.97
N MET A 82 -15.49 -0.58 17.34
CA MET A 82 -15.57 0.88 17.48
C MET A 82 -16.81 1.35 18.27
N SER A 83 -17.48 0.46 19.02
CA SER A 83 -18.77 0.78 19.67
C SER A 83 -18.69 1.94 20.67
N GLY A 84 -17.50 2.23 21.21
CA GLY A 84 -17.27 3.32 22.16
C GLY A 84 -16.92 4.68 21.52
N ASP A 85 -16.73 4.75 20.20
CA ASP A 85 -16.26 5.96 19.53
C ASP A 85 -17.40 6.85 19.04
N SER A 86 -17.41 8.12 19.48
CA SER A 86 -18.42 9.11 19.07
C SER A 86 -18.42 9.43 17.57
N SER A 87 -17.29 9.24 16.87
CA SER A 87 -17.11 9.55 15.45
C SER A 87 -17.27 8.36 14.51
N LEU A 88 -17.99 7.31 14.94
CA LEU A 88 -18.25 6.10 14.14
C LEU A 88 -18.93 6.41 12.79
N ASN A 89 -19.86 7.36 12.74
CA ASN A 89 -20.51 7.76 11.46
C ASN A 89 -19.51 8.36 10.46
N ARG A 90 -18.53 9.15 10.93
CA ARG A 90 -17.49 9.69 10.05
C ARG A 90 -16.59 8.58 9.53
N PHE A 91 -16.20 7.67 10.42
CA PHE A 91 -15.36 6.54 10.09
C PHE A 91 -15.98 5.65 9.00
N THR A 92 -17.25 5.31 9.17
CA THR A 92 -17.99 4.45 8.22
C THR A 92 -18.14 5.09 6.84
N LEU A 93 -18.45 6.39 6.78
CA LEU A 93 -18.47 7.13 5.51
C LEU A 93 -17.09 7.17 4.83
N THR A 94 -16.00 7.36 5.60
CA THR A 94 -14.65 7.33 5.03
C THR A 94 -14.26 5.94 4.51
N VAL A 95 -14.69 4.86 5.15
CA VAL A 95 -14.47 3.49 4.65
C VAL A 95 -15.26 3.26 3.35
N MET A 96 -16.51 3.74 3.25
CA MET A 96 -17.28 3.61 2.01
C MET A 96 -16.69 4.40 0.85
N LEU A 97 -16.18 5.61 1.10
CA LEU A 97 -15.44 6.39 0.09
C LEU A 97 -14.18 5.66 -0.38
N PHE A 98 -13.51 4.94 0.51
CA PHE A 98 -12.35 4.12 0.16
C PHE A 98 -12.73 2.95 -0.76
N VAL A 99 -13.82 2.23 -0.45
CA VAL A 99 -14.29 1.13 -1.30
C VAL A 99 -14.71 1.64 -2.69
N LEU A 100 -15.35 2.82 -2.74
CA LEU A 100 -15.73 3.45 -3.99
C LEU A 100 -14.53 3.85 -4.86
N SER A 101 -13.49 4.47 -4.27
CA SER A 101 -12.27 4.82 -5.02
C SER A 101 -11.50 3.58 -5.49
N MET A 102 -11.51 2.50 -4.71
CA MET A 102 -10.94 1.22 -5.15
C MET A 102 -11.68 0.65 -6.36
N ASN A 103 -13.02 0.64 -6.34
CA ASN A 103 -13.81 0.16 -7.47
C ASN A 103 -13.56 0.98 -8.74
N PHE A 104 -13.40 2.31 -8.64
CA PHE A 104 -13.00 3.13 -9.79
C PHE A 104 -11.65 2.71 -10.36
N LEU A 105 -10.64 2.45 -9.53
CA LEU A 105 -9.34 1.97 -10.01
C LEU A 105 -9.45 0.61 -10.73
N ILE A 106 -10.35 -0.27 -10.29
CA ILE A 106 -10.49 -1.63 -10.85
C ILE A 106 -11.15 -1.63 -12.23
N PHE A 107 -12.21 -0.82 -12.41
CA PHE A 107 -13.02 -0.80 -13.63
C PHE A 107 -12.46 0.09 -14.71
N ILE A 108 -11.69 1.13 -14.36
CA ILE A 108 -11.22 2.12 -15.32
C ILE A 108 -9.95 1.60 -16.02
N PRO A 109 -9.99 1.32 -17.34
CA PRO A 109 -8.85 0.89 -18.12
C PRO A 109 -8.11 2.07 -18.76
N SER A 110 -8.42 3.34 -18.48
CA SER A 110 -7.74 4.49 -19.11
C SER A 110 -6.80 5.23 -18.14
N LEU A 111 -5.59 5.58 -18.60
CA LEU A 111 -4.53 6.14 -17.74
C LEU A 111 -4.92 7.46 -17.07
N ILE A 112 -5.61 8.35 -17.80
CA ILE A 112 -6.05 9.64 -17.26
C ILE A 112 -7.11 9.43 -16.19
N SER A 113 -8.15 8.65 -16.48
CA SER A 113 -9.24 8.47 -15.52
C SER A 113 -8.87 7.52 -14.37
N LEU A 114 -7.82 6.70 -14.52
CA LEU A 114 -7.21 5.92 -13.44
C LEU A 114 -6.70 6.82 -12.30
N LEU A 115 -6.22 8.04 -12.60
CA LEU A 115 -5.80 9.00 -11.57
C LEU A 115 -6.93 9.32 -10.58
N LEU A 116 -8.19 9.33 -11.00
CA LEU A 116 -9.33 9.60 -10.12
C LEU A 116 -9.43 8.54 -9.01
N GLY A 117 -9.30 7.26 -9.37
CA GLY A 117 -9.25 6.17 -8.40
C GLY A 117 -7.95 6.17 -7.58
N TRP A 118 -6.82 6.41 -8.25
CA TRP A 118 -5.49 6.36 -7.63
C TRP A 118 -5.26 7.44 -6.56
N ASP A 119 -5.58 8.70 -6.88
CA ASP A 119 -5.52 9.83 -5.95
C ASP A 119 -6.61 9.71 -4.89
N GLY A 120 -7.81 9.29 -5.28
CA GLY A 120 -8.93 9.05 -4.36
C GLY A 120 -8.54 8.05 -3.26
N LEU A 121 -7.89 6.94 -3.62
CA LEU A 121 -7.34 5.98 -2.66
C LEU A 121 -6.27 6.60 -1.76
N GLY A 122 -5.38 7.43 -2.32
CA GLY A 122 -4.34 8.14 -1.56
C GLY A 122 -4.94 9.08 -0.49
N LEU A 123 -5.87 9.95 -0.89
CA LEU A 123 -6.50 10.93 -0.01
C LEU A 123 -7.37 10.27 1.07
N VAL A 124 -8.17 9.27 0.73
CA VAL A 124 -9.03 8.60 1.72
C VAL A 124 -8.17 7.81 2.71
N SER A 125 -7.08 7.17 2.26
CA SER A 125 -6.16 6.46 3.15
C SER A 125 -5.51 7.39 4.18
N PHE A 126 -5.15 8.61 3.79
CA PHE A 126 -4.63 9.63 4.71
C PHE A 126 -5.62 9.98 5.82
N CYS A 127 -6.88 10.23 5.44
CA CYS A 127 -7.94 10.52 6.39
C CYS A 127 -8.15 9.39 7.40
N LEU A 128 -8.02 8.13 6.95
CA LEU A 128 -8.15 6.95 7.81
C LEU A 128 -6.94 6.75 8.75
N VAL A 129 -5.71 7.03 8.29
CA VAL A 129 -4.50 6.93 9.13
C VAL A 129 -4.50 8.00 10.24
N ILE A 130 -5.02 9.20 9.97
CA ILE A 130 -5.04 10.32 10.93
C ILE A 130 -6.26 10.28 11.87
N TYR A 131 -7.06 9.21 11.85
CA TYR A 131 -8.30 9.11 12.62
C TYR A 131 -8.15 9.48 14.11
N TYR A 132 -7.11 8.97 14.80
CA TYR A 132 -6.87 9.25 16.23
C TYR A 132 -6.21 10.60 16.54
N GLN A 133 -5.93 11.45 15.54
CA GLN A 133 -5.40 12.82 15.68
C GLN A 133 -4.16 13.01 16.60
N ASN A 134 -3.38 11.95 16.83
CA ASN A 134 -2.14 12.01 17.60
C ASN A 134 -0.97 12.51 16.75
N SER A 135 0.07 13.07 17.39
CA SER A 135 1.30 13.49 16.70
C SER A 135 1.96 12.34 15.93
N LYS A 136 1.96 11.13 16.50
CA LYS A 136 2.45 9.91 15.85
C LYS A 136 1.61 9.50 14.63
N SER A 137 0.29 9.64 14.69
CA SER A 137 -0.57 9.33 13.54
C SER A 137 -0.48 10.40 12.45
N LEU A 138 -0.27 11.67 12.83
CA LEU A 138 -0.06 12.77 11.89
C LEU A 138 1.25 12.61 11.12
N SER A 139 2.36 12.28 11.81
CA SER A 139 3.63 12.03 11.14
C SER A 139 3.57 10.81 10.24
N ALA A 140 2.93 9.72 10.67
CA ALA A 140 2.69 8.55 9.84
C ALA A 140 1.83 8.88 8.62
N GLY A 141 0.72 9.58 8.80
CA GLY A 141 -0.17 10.00 7.72
C GLY A 141 0.55 10.86 6.69
N MET A 142 1.33 11.86 7.13
CA MET A 142 2.09 12.71 6.20
C MET A 142 3.12 11.92 5.40
N LEU A 143 3.80 10.97 6.05
CA LEU A 143 4.74 10.08 5.37
C LEU A 143 4.03 9.21 4.32
N THR A 144 2.83 8.68 4.60
CA THR A 144 2.06 7.91 3.60
C THR A 144 1.62 8.73 2.39
N VAL A 145 1.16 9.97 2.59
CA VAL A 145 0.71 10.83 1.49
C VAL A 145 1.86 11.27 0.62
N LEU A 146 2.97 11.69 1.22
CA LEU A 146 4.13 12.14 0.46
C LEU A 146 4.69 11.01 -0.42
N MET A 147 4.80 9.79 0.12
CA MET A 147 5.29 8.65 -0.66
C MET A 147 4.33 8.27 -1.79
N ASN A 148 3.01 8.36 -1.57
CA ASN A 148 2.03 8.15 -2.63
C ASN A 148 2.09 9.23 -3.72
N ARG A 149 2.27 10.50 -3.33
CA ARG A 149 2.37 11.64 -4.26
C ARG A 149 3.57 11.56 -5.19
N VAL A 150 4.67 10.94 -4.74
CA VAL A 150 5.80 10.62 -5.62
C VAL A 150 5.35 9.70 -6.76
N GLY A 151 4.51 8.70 -6.48
CA GLY A 151 3.93 7.83 -7.50
C GLY A 151 3.01 8.59 -8.46
N ASP A 152 2.17 9.48 -7.96
CA ASP A 152 1.25 10.29 -8.78
C ASP A 152 2.01 11.14 -9.81
N CYS A 153 3.16 11.73 -9.41
CA CYS A 153 4.04 12.47 -10.32
C CYS A 153 4.56 11.60 -11.48
N PHE A 154 4.89 10.33 -11.22
CA PHE A 154 5.33 9.41 -12.27
C PHE A 154 4.18 8.96 -13.17
N ILE A 155 2.97 8.78 -12.65
CA ILE A 155 1.78 8.54 -13.50
C ILE A 155 1.56 9.74 -14.42
N LEU A 156 1.59 10.96 -13.90
CA LEU A 156 1.49 12.17 -14.71
C LEU A 156 2.59 12.28 -15.78
N GLY A 157 3.82 11.89 -15.44
CA GLY A 157 4.92 11.78 -16.40
C GLY A 157 4.71 10.70 -17.46
N SER A 158 4.04 9.59 -17.14
CA SER A 158 3.67 8.58 -18.13
C SER A 158 2.56 9.07 -19.06
N ILE A 159 1.58 9.79 -18.51
CA ILE A 159 0.49 10.41 -19.27
C ILE A 159 1.08 11.41 -20.27
N SER A 160 1.99 12.30 -19.86
CA SER A 160 2.56 13.28 -20.78
C SER A 160 3.28 12.64 -21.97
N MET A 161 3.92 11.48 -21.79
CA MET A 161 4.56 10.73 -22.88
C MET A 161 3.55 10.00 -23.77
N ILE A 162 2.50 9.42 -23.18
CA ILE A 162 1.49 8.63 -23.89
C ILE A 162 0.55 9.50 -24.73
N VAL A 163 0.51 10.82 -24.53
CA VAL A 163 -0.20 11.78 -25.41
C VAL A 163 0.09 11.52 -26.89
N VAL A 164 1.33 11.12 -27.22
CA VAL A 164 1.78 10.86 -28.61
C VAL A 164 0.93 9.80 -29.32
N LEU A 165 0.32 8.86 -28.58
CA LEU A 165 -0.57 7.85 -29.14
C LEU A 165 -1.95 8.40 -29.56
N GLY A 166 -2.33 9.59 -29.08
CA GLY A 166 -3.67 10.16 -29.28
C GLY A 166 -4.80 9.46 -28.49
N HIS A 167 -4.50 8.38 -27.77
CA HIS A 167 -5.46 7.64 -26.95
C HIS A 167 -4.80 7.16 -25.65
N TRP A 168 -5.65 6.90 -24.64
CA TRP A 168 -5.22 6.70 -23.24
C TRP A 168 -5.57 5.32 -22.67
N ASN A 169 -6.14 4.45 -23.50
CA ASN A 169 -6.64 3.16 -23.08
C ASN A 169 -5.48 2.16 -22.88
N MET A 170 -5.37 1.62 -21.67
CA MET A 170 -4.32 0.69 -21.25
C MET A 170 -4.35 -0.62 -22.05
N LEU A 171 -5.51 -1.03 -22.55
CA LEU A 171 -5.68 -2.27 -23.30
C LEU A 171 -5.05 -2.21 -24.70
N CYS A 172 -4.88 -1.00 -25.25
CA CYS A 172 -4.51 -0.76 -26.64
C CYS A 172 -3.17 -0.02 -26.77
N LEU A 173 -2.26 -0.10 -25.79
CA LEU A 173 -0.96 0.56 -25.89
C LEU A 173 -0.07 -0.09 -26.96
N TRP A 174 0.42 0.72 -27.90
CA TRP A 174 1.35 0.31 -28.94
C TRP A 174 2.79 0.65 -28.55
N GLU A 175 3.73 -0.14 -29.06
CA GLU A 175 5.16 0.09 -28.85
C GLU A 175 5.68 1.11 -29.86
N PHE A 176 6.33 2.15 -29.36
CA PHE A 176 7.09 3.12 -30.15
C PHE A 176 8.45 3.38 -29.51
N ASP A 177 9.40 3.86 -30.31
CA ASP A 177 10.69 4.31 -29.80
C ASP A 177 10.47 5.47 -28.80
N MET A 178 11.16 5.42 -27.64
CA MET A 178 11.02 6.30 -26.45
C MET A 178 9.98 5.88 -25.37
N PHE A 179 9.16 4.85 -25.61
CA PHE A 179 8.17 4.39 -24.62
C PHE A 179 8.79 3.63 -23.42
N MET A 180 10.10 3.34 -23.47
CA MET A 180 10.86 2.79 -22.34
C MET A 180 10.77 3.67 -21.09
N LEU A 181 10.81 4.99 -21.24
CA LEU A 181 10.67 5.95 -20.13
C LEU A 181 9.25 5.92 -19.54
N ALA A 182 8.22 5.80 -20.37
CA ALA A 182 6.84 5.65 -19.90
C ALA A 182 6.67 4.34 -19.11
N ASN A 183 7.26 3.24 -19.59
CA ASN A 183 7.32 1.98 -18.83
C ASN A 183 8.02 2.16 -17.47
N LEU A 184 9.19 2.82 -17.46
CA LEU A 184 9.92 3.13 -16.22
C LEU A 184 9.07 3.93 -15.23
N PHE A 185 8.34 4.95 -15.69
CA PHE A 185 7.48 5.77 -14.83
C PHE A 185 6.30 4.98 -14.29
N ILE A 186 5.61 4.18 -15.12
CA ILE A 186 4.52 3.31 -14.67
C ILE A 186 5.04 2.29 -13.64
N MET A 187 6.25 1.75 -13.86
CA MET A 187 6.89 0.84 -12.95
C MET A 187 7.18 1.49 -11.59
N ILE A 188 7.81 2.68 -11.56
CA ILE A 188 8.08 3.36 -10.30
C ILE A 188 6.77 3.74 -9.60
N ALA A 189 5.76 4.20 -10.33
CA ALA A 189 4.43 4.48 -9.77
C ALA A 189 3.81 3.24 -9.11
N GLY A 190 3.80 2.10 -9.80
CA GLY A 190 3.32 0.84 -9.24
C GLY A 190 4.11 0.40 -8.00
N MET A 191 5.44 0.58 -7.99
CA MET A 191 6.31 0.24 -6.85
C MET A 191 6.04 1.08 -5.60
N THR A 192 5.66 2.35 -5.75
CA THR A 192 5.35 3.23 -4.60
C THR A 192 4.13 2.74 -3.82
N LYS A 193 3.01 2.45 -4.50
CA LYS A 193 1.79 1.92 -3.85
C LYS A 193 1.93 0.48 -3.36
N SER A 194 2.68 -0.35 -4.06
CA SER A 194 2.93 -1.74 -3.65
C SER A 194 4.01 -1.90 -2.58
N ALA A 195 4.55 -0.77 -2.06
CA ALA A 195 5.53 -0.71 -0.99
C ALA A 195 6.78 -1.58 -1.24
N GLN A 196 7.28 -1.60 -2.49
CA GLN A 196 8.54 -2.26 -2.81
C GLN A 196 9.74 -1.39 -2.37
N ILE A 197 10.92 -1.99 -2.18
CA ILE A 197 12.15 -1.25 -1.90
C ILE A 197 12.44 -0.37 -3.12
N PRO A 198 12.69 0.93 -2.95
CA PRO A 198 13.04 1.63 -1.70
C PRO A 198 11.86 2.29 -0.94
N PHE A 199 10.64 2.21 -1.44
CA PHE A 199 9.45 2.88 -0.89
C PHE A 199 8.70 2.06 0.19
N SER A 200 9.30 1.04 0.80
CA SER A 200 8.61 0.16 1.76
C SER A 200 8.34 0.77 3.14
N SER A 201 8.97 1.89 3.49
CA SER A 201 8.96 2.45 4.84
C SER A 201 7.61 2.98 5.32
N TRP A 202 6.67 3.30 4.42
CA TRP A 202 5.40 3.91 4.79
C TRP A 202 4.35 2.92 5.30
N LEU A 203 4.35 1.67 4.81
CA LEU A 203 3.35 0.67 5.16
C LEU A 203 3.36 0.30 6.66
N PRO A 204 4.51 0.04 7.31
CA PRO A 204 4.57 -0.25 8.74
C PRO A 204 4.23 0.96 9.61
N ALA A 205 4.59 2.16 9.15
CA ALA A 205 4.24 3.42 9.83
C ALA A 205 2.71 3.65 9.81
N ALA A 206 2.03 3.24 8.73
CA ALA A 206 0.58 3.37 8.58
C ALA A 206 -0.23 2.54 9.59
N MET A 207 0.40 1.58 10.30
CA MET A 207 -0.24 0.75 11.33
C MET A 207 -0.63 1.51 12.61
N ALA A 208 -0.40 2.84 12.64
CA ALA A 208 -1.02 3.74 13.61
C ALA A 208 -2.56 3.83 13.45
N ALA A 209 -3.09 3.43 12.28
CA ALA A 209 -4.52 3.38 12.02
C ALA A 209 -5.28 2.35 12.90
N PRO A 210 -6.59 2.52 13.10
CA PRO A 210 -7.43 1.52 13.77
C PRO A 210 -7.39 0.17 13.04
N THR A 211 -7.59 -0.94 13.76
CA THR A 211 -7.44 -2.30 13.19
C THR A 211 -8.36 -2.61 12.01
N PRO A 212 -9.63 -2.15 11.96
CA PRO A 212 -10.48 -2.42 10.80
C PRO A 212 -9.93 -1.77 9.53
N VAL A 213 -9.28 -0.60 9.65
CA VAL A 213 -8.59 0.07 8.54
C VAL A 213 -7.38 -0.74 8.10
N SER A 214 -6.55 -1.23 9.03
CA SER A 214 -5.41 -2.06 8.64
C SER A 214 -5.84 -3.37 7.94
N ALA A 215 -6.96 -3.97 8.36
CA ALA A 215 -7.53 -5.15 7.72
C ALA A 215 -7.95 -4.86 6.27
N LEU A 216 -8.57 -3.71 6.01
CA LEU A 216 -9.06 -3.34 4.68
C LEU A 216 -7.97 -2.66 3.83
N VAL A 217 -7.51 -1.49 4.24
CA VAL A 217 -6.67 -0.58 3.45
C VAL A 217 -5.28 -1.17 3.22
N HIS A 218 -4.60 -1.59 4.27
CA HIS A 218 -3.17 -1.93 4.20
C HIS A 218 -2.88 -3.40 3.87
N SER A 219 -3.91 -4.24 3.80
CA SER A 219 -3.74 -5.68 3.54
C SER A 219 -4.29 -6.14 2.20
N SER A 220 -5.47 -5.66 1.80
CA SER A 220 -6.24 -6.26 0.70
C SER A 220 -6.56 -5.32 -0.46
N THR A 221 -6.35 -4.01 -0.32
CA THR A 221 -6.85 -3.02 -1.30
C THR A 221 -5.82 -1.99 -1.75
N LEU A 222 -5.29 -1.15 -0.86
CA LEU A 222 -4.41 -0.04 -1.27
C LEU A 222 -3.08 -0.55 -1.81
N VAL A 223 -2.46 -1.50 -1.09
CA VAL A 223 -1.12 -2.00 -1.45
C VAL A 223 -1.18 -2.92 -2.67
N THR A 224 -2.30 -3.64 -2.81
CA THR A 224 -2.59 -4.49 -3.97
C THR A 224 -2.97 -3.69 -5.21
N ALA A 225 -3.40 -2.42 -5.09
CA ALA A 225 -3.71 -1.58 -6.25
C ALA A 225 -2.50 -1.38 -7.18
N GLY A 226 -1.30 -1.27 -6.60
CA GLY A 226 -0.06 -1.23 -7.40
C GLY A 226 0.21 -2.53 -8.15
N VAL A 227 -0.01 -3.68 -7.50
CA VAL A 227 0.12 -5.01 -8.13
C VAL A 227 -0.94 -5.21 -9.22
N PHE A 228 -2.19 -4.78 -8.97
CA PHE A 228 -3.27 -4.84 -9.94
C PHE A 228 -3.01 -3.98 -11.17
N LEU A 229 -2.43 -2.78 -10.97
CA LEU A 229 -1.95 -1.94 -12.08
C LEU A 229 -0.95 -2.73 -12.93
N PHE A 230 0.06 -3.36 -12.31
CA PHE A 230 1.02 -4.18 -13.04
C PHE A 230 0.38 -5.33 -13.82
N ILE A 231 -0.62 -6.01 -13.24
CA ILE A 231 -1.34 -7.10 -13.91
C ILE A 231 -2.06 -6.58 -15.18
N ARG A 232 -2.71 -5.40 -15.10
CA ARG A 232 -3.41 -4.81 -16.24
C ARG A 232 -2.47 -4.32 -17.34
N PHE A 233 -1.36 -3.68 -16.95
CA PHE A 233 -0.34 -3.22 -17.90
C PHE A 233 0.63 -4.31 -18.35
N PHE A 234 0.51 -5.54 -17.85
CA PHE A 234 1.54 -6.55 -17.99
C PHE A 234 1.99 -6.77 -19.43
N LYS A 235 1.04 -6.83 -20.38
CA LYS A 235 1.35 -7.00 -21.82
C LYS A 235 2.30 -5.92 -22.33
N TYR A 236 2.06 -4.66 -21.95
CA TYR A 236 2.90 -3.54 -22.34
C TYR A 236 4.24 -3.55 -21.59
N LEU A 237 4.24 -3.80 -20.28
CA LEU A 237 5.48 -3.77 -19.48
C LEU A 237 6.46 -4.90 -19.85
N ASN A 238 5.92 -6.07 -20.20
CA ASN A 238 6.69 -7.26 -20.55
C ASN A 238 7.31 -7.20 -21.96
N SER A 239 6.96 -6.20 -22.78
CA SER A 239 7.64 -5.97 -24.07
C SER A 239 9.14 -5.69 -23.89
N TYR A 240 9.53 -5.17 -22.73
CA TYR A 240 10.90 -4.84 -22.42
C TYR A 240 11.52 -5.84 -21.45
N GLU A 241 12.58 -6.53 -21.87
CA GLU A 241 13.24 -7.57 -21.07
C GLU A 241 13.77 -7.06 -19.71
N TRP A 242 14.31 -5.84 -19.66
CA TRP A 242 14.86 -5.26 -18.43
C TRP A 242 13.82 -5.12 -17.31
N PHE A 243 12.53 -4.96 -17.63
CA PHE A 243 11.44 -4.89 -16.66
C PHE A 243 11.35 -6.19 -15.86
N SER A 244 11.32 -7.34 -16.53
CA SER A 244 11.19 -8.65 -15.91
C SER A 244 12.31 -8.91 -14.90
N ILE A 245 13.56 -8.69 -15.32
CA ILE A 245 14.76 -8.89 -14.52
C ILE A 245 14.74 -7.96 -13.29
N PHE A 246 14.51 -6.66 -13.51
CA PHE A 246 14.50 -5.67 -12.44
C PHE A 246 13.42 -5.99 -11.38
N MET A 247 12.21 -6.37 -11.81
CA MET A 247 11.13 -6.75 -10.93
C MET A 247 11.48 -7.96 -10.06
N VAL A 248 12.09 -9.01 -10.62
CA VAL A 248 12.50 -10.17 -9.83
C VAL A 248 13.55 -9.79 -8.78
N TYR A 249 14.55 -8.98 -9.12
CA TYR A 249 15.55 -8.51 -8.16
C TYR A 249 14.93 -7.71 -7.01
N VAL A 250 14.10 -6.70 -7.32
CA VAL A 250 13.46 -5.84 -6.31
C VAL A 250 12.54 -6.65 -5.41
N SER A 251 11.77 -7.57 -6.00
CA SER A 251 10.82 -8.41 -5.28
C SER A 251 11.49 -9.39 -4.30
N ILE A 252 12.59 -10.03 -4.69
CA ILE A 252 13.32 -10.94 -3.78
C ILE A 252 13.93 -10.14 -2.64
N LEU A 253 14.50 -8.97 -2.91
CA LEU A 253 15.01 -8.09 -1.85
C LEU A 253 13.91 -7.65 -0.87
N THR A 254 12.70 -7.35 -1.36
CA THR A 254 11.59 -6.96 -0.49
C THR A 254 11.07 -8.10 0.38
N THR A 255 10.98 -9.32 -0.18
CA THR A 255 10.60 -10.52 0.60
C THR A 255 11.56 -10.78 1.76
N ILE A 256 12.87 -10.68 1.52
CA ILE A 256 13.90 -10.94 2.53
C ILE A 256 13.92 -9.85 3.58
N MET A 257 13.96 -8.59 3.15
CA MET A 257 14.01 -7.44 4.05
C MET A 257 12.83 -7.46 5.02
N SER A 258 11.62 -7.64 4.51
CA SER A 258 10.42 -7.72 5.35
C SER A 258 10.40 -8.95 6.26
N GLY A 259 10.79 -10.11 5.74
CA GLY A 259 10.86 -11.35 6.51
C GLY A 259 11.83 -11.25 7.69
N VAL A 260 13.01 -10.68 7.48
CA VAL A 260 14.00 -10.44 8.54
C VAL A 260 13.47 -9.41 9.55
N CYS A 261 12.91 -8.28 9.10
CA CYS A 261 12.34 -7.29 10.02
C CYS A 261 11.22 -7.87 10.90
N ALA A 262 10.38 -8.75 10.35
CA ALA A 262 9.28 -9.40 11.07
C ALA A 262 9.76 -10.32 12.20
N LEU A 263 10.99 -10.85 12.11
CA LEU A 263 11.61 -11.68 13.15
C LEU A 263 12.11 -10.88 14.35
N TYR A 264 12.29 -9.56 14.22
CA TYR A 264 12.79 -8.71 15.31
C TYR A 264 11.74 -7.76 15.89
N GLU A 265 10.66 -7.47 15.15
CA GLU A 265 9.57 -6.61 15.64
C GLU A 265 8.75 -7.26 16.77
N TYR A 266 8.17 -6.46 17.66
CA TYR A 266 7.34 -6.97 18.77
C TYR A 266 5.87 -6.50 18.73
N ASP A 267 5.58 -5.45 17.96
CA ASP A 267 4.21 -4.99 17.74
C ASP A 267 3.45 -5.97 16.83
N MET A 268 2.34 -6.51 17.33
CA MET A 268 1.49 -7.46 16.61
C MET A 268 1.07 -6.95 15.21
N LYS A 269 0.57 -5.71 15.12
CA LYS A 269 0.11 -5.14 13.84
C LYS A 269 1.26 -4.97 12.85
N LYS A 270 2.45 -4.58 13.31
CA LYS A 270 3.62 -4.41 12.43
C LYS A 270 4.14 -5.73 11.89
N ILE A 271 4.05 -6.82 12.64
CA ILE A 271 4.42 -8.16 12.14
C ILE A 271 3.45 -8.62 11.05
N ILE A 272 2.14 -8.41 11.25
CA ILE A 272 1.14 -8.72 10.22
C ILE A 272 1.35 -7.84 8.98
N ALA A 273 1.70 -6.56 9.15
CA ALA A 273 2.05 -5.64 8.07
C ALA A 273 3.34 -6.02 7.31
N LEU A 274 4.40 -6.38 8.01
CA LEU A 274 5.64 -6.85 7.40
C LEU A 274 5.42 -8.15 6.63
N SER A 275 4.57 -9.02 7.15
CA SER A 275 4.20 -10.22 6.44
C SER A 275 3.30 -9.94 5.21
N THR A 276 2.54 -8.84 5.12
CA THR A 276 1.90 -8.45 3.84
C THR A 276 2.95 -7.95 2.85
N LEU A 277 3.93 -7.17 3.31
CA LEU A 277 5.03 -6.70 2.47
C LEU A 277 5.82 -7.87 1.86
N SER A 278 6.06 -8.93 2.65
CA SER A 278 6.71 -10.14 2.13
C SER A 278 5.90 -10.83 1.04
N GLN A 279 4.56 -10.93 1.18
CA GLN A 279 3.72 -11.60 0.18
C GLN A 279 3.50 -10.75 -1.07
N LEU A 280 3.47 -9.42 -0.93
CA LEU A 280 3.49 -8.51 -2.08
C LEU A 280 4.78 -8.64 -2.86
N GLY A 281 5.92 -8.83 -2.18
CA GLY A 281 7.16 -9.24 -2.83
C GLY A 281 6.99 -10.54 -3.63
N VAL A 282 6.38 -11.58 -3.07
CA VAL A 282 6.08 -12.83 -3.80
C VAL A 282 5.17 -12.58 -5.03
N MET A 283 4.16 -11.70 -4.92
CA MET A 283 3.32 -11.32 -6.07
C MET A 283 4.14 -10.61 -7.16
N MET A 284 4.99 -9.66 -6.79
CA MET A 284 5.87 -8.97 -7.74
C MET A 284 6.89 -9.90 -8.38
N MET A 285 7.36 -10.90 -7.64
CA MET A 285 8.23 -11.94 -8.15
C MET A 285 7.54 -12.74 -9.26
N SER A 286 6.27 -13.12 -9.07
CA SER A 286 5.50 -13.82 -10.11
C SER A 286 5.26 -12.98 -11.38
N LEU A 287 5.10 -11.65 -11.23
CA LEU A 287 5.05 -10.73 -12.37
C LEU A 287 6.38 -10.66 -13.10
N GLY A 288 7.50 -10.61 -12.37
CA GLY A 288 8.84 -10.63 -12.95
C GLY A 288 9.19 -11.95 -13.67
N LEU A 289 8.60 -13.08 -13.24
CA LEU A 289 8.72 -14.38 -13.91
C LEU A 289 7.78 -14.53 -15.12
N GLY A 290 7.02 -13.50 -15.46
CA GLY A 290 6.16 -13.48 -16.63
C GLY A 290 4.78 -14.11 -16.45
N MET A 291 4.32 -14.31 -15.21
CA MET A 291 3.08 -15.03 -14.89
C MET A 291 2.05 -14.15 -14.17
N PRO A 292 1.41 -13.17 -14.86
CA PRO A 292 0.47 -12.24 -14.24
C PRO A 292 -0.77 -12.92 -13.66
N MET A 293 -1.20 -14.04 -14.25
CA MET A 293 -2.38 -14.78 -13.81
C MET A 293 -2.15 -15.46 -12.43
N LEU A 294 -0.93 -15.97 -12.19
CA LEU A 294 -0.55 -16.49 -10.87
C LEU A 294 -0.47 -15.38 -9.82
N ALA A 295 0.01 -14.20 -10.21
CA ALA A 295 0.04 -13.02 -9.33
C ALA A 295 -1.38 -12.64 -8.87
N LEU A 296 -2.32 -12.58 -9.80
CA LEU A 296 -3.73 -12.27 -9.55
C LEU A 296 -4.40 -13.33 -8.66
N PHE A 297 -4.13 -14.60 -8.92
CA PHE A 297 -4.63 -15.69 -8.08
C PHE A 297 -4.08 -15.65 -6.65
N HIS A 298 -2.78 -15.39 -6.50
CA HIS A 298 -2.17 -15.20 -5.18
C HIS A 298 -2.78 -14.00 -4.45
N LEU A 299 -3.02 -12.88 -5.17
CA LEU A 299 -3.67 -11.69 -4.62
C LEU A 299 -5.04 -12.02 -4.01
N TYR A 300 -5.87 -12.83 -4.66
CA TYR A 300 -7.17 -13.25 -4.13
C TYR A 300 -7.05 -14.06 -2.84
N THR A 301 -6.20 -15.10 -2.86
CA THR A 301 -6.00 -15.94 -1.67
C THR A 301 -5.42 -15.12 -0.51
N HIS A 302 -4.42 -14.27 -0.81
CA HIS A 302 -3.79 -13.35 0.13
C HIS A 302 -4.76 -12.41 0.82
N ALA A 303 -5.63 -11.75 0.05
CA ALA A 303 -6.58 -10.81 0.60
C ALA A 303 -7.50 -11.48 1.64
N MET A 304 -7.95 -12.72 1.40
CA MET A 304 -8.82 -13.44 2.32
C MET A 304 -8.12 -13.82 3.63
N PHE A 305 -6.95 -14.49 3.58
CA PHE A 305 -6.28 -14.93 4.81
C PHE A 305 -5.62 -13.77 5.57
N LYS A 306 -5.22 -12.68 4.91
CA LYS A 306 -4.68 -11.49 5.60
C LYS A 306 -5.74 -10.67 6.28
N ALA A 307 -6.91 -10.47 5.65
CA ALA A 307 -8.03 -9.82 6.31
C ALA A 307 -8.43 -10.60 7.59
N LEU A 308 -8.40 -11.94 7.52
CA LEU A 308 -8.61 -12.80 8.68
C LEU A 308 -7.54 -12.60 9.78
N LEU A 309 -6.26 -12.57 9.43
CA LEU A 309 -5.16 -12.32 10.39
C LEU A 309 -5.31 -10.98 11.10
N PHE A 310 -5.61 -9.90 10.37
CA PHE A 310 -5.78 -8.58 10.96
C PHE A 310 -7.02 -8.50 11.86
N MET A 311 -8.13 -9.16 11.52
CA MET A 311 -9.32 -9.19 12.38
C MET A 311 -9.13 -10.05 13.63
N CYS A 312 -8.47 -11.21 13.52
CA CYS A 312 -8.10 -12.01 14.68
C CYS A 312 -7.16 -11.23 15.61
N GLY A 313 -6.11 -10.61 15.06
CA GLY A 313 -5.23 -9.73 15.81
C GLY A 313 -5.96 -8.53 16.42
N GLY A 314 -6.96 -7.98 15.71
CA GLY A 314 -7.80 -6.90 16.20
C GLY A 314 -8.68 -7.31 17.38
N ASN A 315 -9.29 -8.50 17.35
CA ASN A 315 -10.05 -9.01 18.48
C ASN A 315 -9.13 -9.24 19.70
N ILE A 316 -7.95 -9.82 19.50
CA ILE A 316 -6.95 -9.98 20.57
C ILE A 316 -6.58 -8.61 21.17
N ILE A 317 -6.26 -7.60 20.34
CA ILE A 317 -5.94 -6.24 20.84
C ILE A 317 -7.11 -5.64 21.62
N HIS A 318 -8.35 -5.83 21.15
CA HIS A 318 -9.55 -5.31 21.81
C HIS A 318 -9.76 -5.97 23.18
N CYS A 319 -9.66 -7.30 23.28
CA CYS A 319 -9.78 -8.03 24.54
C CYS A 319 -8.68 -7.62 25.53
N PHE A 320 -7.43 -7.42 25.07
CA PHE A 320 -6.30 -6.96 25.88
C PHE A 320 -6.22 -5.44 26.05
N SER A 321 -7.38 -4.76 26.08
CA SER A 321 -7.52 -3.32 26.38
C SER A 321 -6.60 -2.38 25.57
N GLY A 322 -6.34 -2.72 24.30
CA GLY A 322 -5.55 -1.90 23.38
C GLY A 322 -4.04 -2.12 23.45
N LYS A 323 -3.55 -3.05 24.29
CA LYS A 323 -2.15 -3.48 24.27
C LYS A 323 -1.82 -4.10 22.91
N GLN A 324 -0.62 -3.86 22.38
CA GLN A 324 -0.20 -4.36 21.05
C GLN A 324 1.10 -5.18 21.10
N ASP A 325 1.85 -5.09 22.19
CA ASP A 325 3.11 -5.78 22.37
C ASP A 325 2.90 -7.28 22.61
N MET A 326 3.51 -8.12 21.75
CA MET A 326 3.49 -9.58 21.90
C MET A 326 4.02 -10.09 23.24
N ARG A 327 4.89 -9.32 23.91
CA ARG A 327 5.49 -9.75 25.19
C ARG A 327 4.52 -9.63 26.36
N GLN A 328 3.49 -8.81 26.22
CA GLN A 328 2.49 -8.59 27.26
C GLN A 328 1.26 -9.48 27.05
N MET A 329 1.05 -9.97 25.83
CA MET A 329 0.01 -10.92 25.48
C MET A 329 0.55 -12.33 25.62
N SER A 330 -0.11 -13.18 26.42
CA SER A 330 0.19 -14.61 26.41
C SER A 330 -1.05 -15.43 26.68
N ASN A 331 -0.94 -16.73 26.44
CA ASN A 331 -1.97 -17.72 26.72
C ASN A 331 -3.34 -17.40 26.08
N VAL A 332 -3.33 -16.82 24.87
CA VAL A 332 -4.56 -16.47 24.13
C VAL A 332 -5.37 -17.71 23.80
N SER A 333 -4.74 -18.88 23.65
CA SER A 333 -5.43 -20.15 23.36
C SER A 333 -6.52 -20.52 24.37
N LYS A 334 -6.27 -20.27 25.67
CA LYS A 334 -7.24 -20.57 26.73
C LYS A 334 -8.29 -19.47 26.89
N LEU A 335 -7.92 -18.22 26.62
CA LEU A 335 -8.79 -17.05 26.79
C LEU A 335 -9.76 -16.88 25.61
N LEU A 336 -9.28 -17.04 24.38
CA LEU A 336 -10.03 -16.79 23.14
C LEU A 336 -9.89 -18.00 22.19
N PRO A 337 -10.56 -19.12 22.48
CA PRO A 337 -10.35 -20.37 21.74
C PRO A 337 -10.80 -20.29 20.28
N VAL A 338 -11.83 -19.50 19.96
CA VAL A 338 -12.34 -19.40 18.58
C VAL A 338 -11.39 -18.56 17.73
N THR A 339 -10.96 -17.41 18.23
CA THR A 339 -9.97 -16.58 17.50
C THR A 339 -8.64 -17.28 17.30
N THR A 340 -8.17 -18.06 18.28
CA THR A 340 -6.91 -18.80 18.11
C THR A 340 -7.00 -19.89 17.05
N MET A 341 -8.15 -20.56 16.90
CA MET A 341 -8.37 -21.49 15.78
C MET A 341 -8.29 -20.76 14.43
N PHE A 342 -8.98 -19.63 14.29
CA PHE A 342 -8.97 -18.83 13.05
C PHE A 342 -7.59 -18.24 12.73
N LEU A 343 -6.86 -17.80 13.75
CA LEU A 343 -5.50 -17.28 13.63
C LEU A 343 -4.52 -18.38 13.21
N ASN A 344 -4.66 -19.60 13.73
CA ASN A 344 -3.83 -20.72 13.29
C ASN A 344 -4.13 -21.14 11.85
N ILE A 345 -5.40 -21.24 11.46
CA ILE A 345 -5.78 -21.57 10.07
C ILE A 345 -5.17 -20.55 9.09
N SER A 346 -5.25 -19.26 9.43
CA SER A 346 -4.71 -18.20 8.57
C SER A 346 -3.17 -18.15 8.55
N ASN A 347 -2.48 -18.43 9.67
CA ASN A 347 -1.02 -18.59 9.69
C ASN A 347 -0.56 -19.79 8.85
N MET A 348 -1.27 -20.91 8.92
CA MET A 348 -1.00 -22.09 8.11
C MET A 348 -1.21 -21.82 6.61
N ALA A 349 -2.27 -21.09 6.26
CA ALA A 349 -2.50 -20.65 4.89
C ALA A 349 -1.38 -19.72 4.37
N LEU A 350 -0.88 -18.81 5.22
CA LEU A 350 0.25 -17.93 4.90
C LEU A 350 1.57 -18.69 4.67
N CYS A 351 1.82 -19.75 5.45
CA CYS A 351 2.97 -20.62 5.26
C CYS A 351 2.94 -21.34 3.90
N GLY A 352 1.75 -21.65 3.39
CA GLY A 352 1.55 -22.43 2.17
C GLY A 352 1.50 -23.94 2.45
N LEU A 353 0.97 -24.35 3.60
CA LEU A 353 0.76 -25.77 3.91
C LEU A 353 -0.22 -26.40 2.91
N PRO A 354 -0.04 -27.68 2.55
CA PRO A 354 -0.80 -28.34 1.50
C PRO A 354 -2.31 -28.27 1.75
N PHE A 355 -3.07 -28.15 0.65
CA PHE A 355 -4.55 -28.03 0.60
C PHE A 355 -5.18 -26.73 1.12
N LEU A 356 -4.43 -25.87 1.82
CA LEU A 356 -4.92 -24.56 2.23
C LEU A 356 -4.84 -23.56 1.08
N GLY A 357 -5.59 -22.45 1.17
CA GLY A 357 -5.70 -21.48 0.07
C GLY A 357 -4.37 -20.95 -0.45
N GLY A 358 -3.36 -20.77 0.42
CA GLY A 358 -2.04 -20.29 0.01
C GLY A 358 -1.17 -21.31 -0.73
N PHE A 359 -1.42 -22.61 -0.58
CA PHE A 359 -0.64 -23.65 -1.28
C PHE A 359 -0.83 -23.55 -2.79
N TYR A 360 -2.08 -23.46 -3.25
CA TYR A 360 -2.41 -23.43 -4.67
C TYR A 360 -1.70 -22.30 -5.43
N SER A 361 -1.40 -21.18 -4.77
CA SER A 361 -0.79 -20.02 -5.42
C SER A 361 0.71 -19.96 -5.17
N LYS A 362 1.12 -20.01 -3.90
CA LYS A 362 2.51 -19.79 -3.48
C LYS A 362 3.43 -20.91 -3.95
N ASP A 363 2.96 -22.17 -3.94
CA ASP A 363 3.75 -23.32 -4.39
C ASP A 363 4.06 -23.20 -5.89
N LEU A 364 3.05 -22.89 -6.71
CA LEU A 364 3.21 -22.66 -8.15
C LEU A 364 4.15 -21.49 -8.48
N ILE A 365 4.15 -20.42 -7.68
CA ILE A 365 5.07 -19.28 -7.87
C ILE A 365 6.53 -19.68 -7.55
N ILE A 366 6.75 -20.54 -6.55
CA ILE A 366 8.10 -21.00 -6.23
C ILE A 366 8.56 -22.02 -7.28
N GLU A 367 7.66 -22.85 -7.78
CA GLU A 367 7.92 -23.76 -8.89
C GLU A 367 8.32 -23.03 -10.17
N SER A 368 7.62 -21.93 -10.49
CA SER A 368 8.00 -21.11 -11.65
C SER A 368 9.40 -20.51 -11.48
N LEU A 369 9.77 -20.10 -10.25
CA LEU A 369 11.12 -19.64 -9.93
C LEU A 369 12.17 -20.75 -10.11
N ILE A 370 11.86 -22.00 -9.75
CA ILE A 370 12.76 -23.15 -9.94
C ILE A 370 12.92 -23.51 -11.42
N SER A 371 11.84 -23.43 -12.21
CA SER A 371 11.90 -23.67 -13.66
C SER A 371 12.56 -22.55 -14.45
N GLY A 372 12.54 -21.33 -13.91
CA GLY A 372 13.01 -20.14 -14.61
C GLY A 372 14.53 -20.12 -14.79
N ASN A 373 14.98 -19.47 -15.87
CA ASN A 373 16.40 -19.26 -16.16
C ASN A 373 17.00 -18.14 -15.29
N MET A 374 16.94 -18.30 -13.96
CA MET A 374 17.44 -17.31 -13.01
C MET A 374 18.80 -17.72 -12.44
N ASN A 375 19.58 -16.71 -12.04
CA ASN A 375 20.86 -16.94 -11.35
C ASN A 375 20.65 -17.75 -10.07
N LEU A 376 21.57 -18.68 -9.79
CA LEU A 376 21.53 -19.51 -8.57
C LEU A 376 21.39 -18.69 -7.28
N VAL A 377 22.04 -17.52 -7.23
CA VAL A 377 21.94 -16.61 -6.09
C VAL A 377 20.50 -16.12 -5.89
N LEU A 378 19.84 -15.66 -6.95
CA LEU A 378 18.43 -15.23 -6.90
C LEU A 378 17.51 -16.37 -6.47
N LEU A 379 17.72 -17.56 -7.04
CA LEU A 379 16.98 -18.75 -6.66
C LEU A 379 17.11 -19.02 -5.15
N SER A 380 18.35 -19.05 -4.63
CA SER A 380 18.62 -19.31 -3.22
C SER A 380 18.01 -18.26 -2.29
N LEU A 381 18.05 -16.99 -2.68
CA LEU A 381 17.48 -15.87 -1.93
C LEU A 381 15.95 -15.93 -1.92
N GLY A 382 15.32 -16.25 -3.05
CA GLY A 382 13.88 -16.45 -3.14
C GLY A 382 13.38 -17.58 -2.24
N LEU A 383 14.07 -18.73 -2.27
CA LEU A 383 13.76 -19.87 -1.40
C LEU A 383 13.99 -19.53 0.09
N PHE A 384 15.04 -18.78 0.41
CA PHE A 384 15.27 -18.28 1.77
C PHE A 384 14.14 -17.35 2.24
N GLY A 385 13.62 -16.50 1.36
CA GLY A 385 12.43 -15.68 1.62
C GLY A 385 11.23 -16.51 2.06
N VAL A 386 10.99 -17.65 1.41
CA VAL A 386 9.91 -18.59 1.79
C VAL A 386 10.15 -19.19 3.18
N CYS A 387 11.38 -19.61 3.49
CA CYS A 387 11.73 -20.08 4.84
C CYS A 387 11.44 -19.01 5.92
N LEU A 388 11.79 -17.75 5.65
CA LEU A 388 11.52 -16.64 6.58
C LEU A 388 10.02 -16.49 6.88
N THR A 389 9.14 -16.74 5.89
CA THR A 389 7.69 -16.68 6.11
C THR A 389 7.19 -17.68 7.14
N VAL A 390 7.78 -18.87 7.16
CA VAL A 390 7.47 -19.90 8.14
C VAL A 390 8.05 -19.52 9.50
N LEU A 391 9.28 -19.02 9.55
CA LEU A 391 9.94 -18.65 10.81
C LEU A 391 9.19 -17.54 11.57
N TYR A 392 8.77 -16.45 10.91
CA TYR A 392 8.09 -15.36 11.62
C TYR A 392 6.65 -15.69 11.99
N SER A 393 5.96 -16.55 11.22
CA SER A 393 4.58 -16.94 11.51
C SER A 393 4.51 -17.90 12.70
N MET A 394 5.46 -18.83 12.78
CA MET A 394 5.62 -19.70 13.94
C MET A 394 6.03 -18.91 15.18
N ARG A 395 6.97 -17.95 15.06
CA ARG A 395 7.27 -16.99 16.14
C ARG A 395 6.02 -16.33 16.69
N PHE A 396 5.17 -15.84 15.79
CA PHE A 396 3.94 -15.14 16.15
C PHE A 396 2.98 -16.07 16.91
N SER A 397 2.79 -17.32 16.47
CA SER A 397 1.96 -18.29 17.19
C SER A 397 2.57 -18.69 18.54
N PHE A 398 3.89 -18.87 18.65
CA PHE A 398 4.55 -19.21 19.92
C PHE A 398 4.33 -18.15 21.00
N TYR A 399 4.62 -16.89 20.69
CA TYR A 399 4.49 -15.82 21.70
C TYR A 399 3.05 -15.58 22.11
N THR A 400 2.10 -15.63 21.16
CA THR A 400 0.71 -15.22 21.42
C THR A 400 -0.15 -16.38 21.93
N ILE A 401 -0.06 -17.56 21.31
CA ILE A 401 -1.00 -18.66 21.53
C ILE A 401 -0.49 -19.63 22.59
N TRP A 402 0.79 -20.03 22.49
CA TRP A 402 1.35 -21.15 23.24
C TRP A 402 2.21 -20.74 24.45
N CYS A 403 2.60 -19.47 24.56
CA CYS A 403 3.35 -18.98 25.70
C CYS A 403 2.48 -19.03 26.99
N ASN A 404 3.02 -19.61 28.06
CA ASN A 404 2.32 -19.82 29.33
C ASN A 404 2.46 -18.66 30.33
N GLU A 405 3.29 -17.64 30.04
CA GLU A 405 3.64 -16.61 31.02
C GLU A 405 3.05 -15.25 30.63
N SER A 406 2.03 -14.77 31.35
CA SER A 406 1.75 -13.32 31.48
C SER A 406 1.80 -12.96 32.95
N SER A 407 2.47 -11.87 33.26
CA SER A 407 2.52 -11.29 34.61
C SER A 407 1.18 -10.69 35.07
N GLU A 408 0.21 -10.55 34.17
CA GLU A 408 -1.10 -9.97 34.46
C GLU A 408 -2.19 -11.04 34.48
N VAL A 409 -3.01 -11.01 35.54
CA VAL A 409 -4.19 -11.87 35.69
C VAL A 409 -5.34 -11.26 34.90
N TYR A 410 -5.60 -11.78 33.71
CA TYR A 410 -6.76 -11.41 32.91
C TYR A 410 -7.97 -12.24 33.35
N SER A 411 -8.93 -11.62 34.03
CA SER A 411 -10.04 -12.33 34.67
C SER A 411 -11.36 -12.34 33.89
N ASN A 412 -11.46 -11.70 32.72
CA ASN A 412 -12.74 -11.57 32.02
C ASN A 412 -12.64 -11.35 30.50
N MET A 413 -11.81 -12.13 29.80
CA MET A 413 -11.80 -12.13 28.33
C MET A 413 -12.62 -13.31 27.81
N ASN A 414 -13.57 -13.03 26.91
CA ASN A 414 -14.35 -14.08 26.24
C ASN A 414 -14.63 -13.67 24.79
N ASP A 415 -14.67 -14.67 23.91
CA ASP A 415 -15.06 -14.59 22.50
C ASP A 415 -16.61 -14.48 22.35
N GLY A 416 -17.29 -13.72 23.21
CA GLY A 416 -18.77 -13.69 23.25
C GLY A 416 -19.42 -12.91 22.10
N ASP A 417 -18.68 -12.00 21.47
CA ASP A 417 -19.25 -11.06 20.51
C ASP A 417 -19.44 -11.71 19.12
N LEU A 418 -20.67 -12.16 18.87
CA LEU A 418 -21.09 -12.71 17.58
C LEU A 418 -20.81 -11.78 16.40
N LYS A 419 -20.88 -10.45 16.61
CA LYS A 419 -20.56 -9.44 15.58
C LYS A 419 -19.08 -9.47 15.18
N MET A 420 -18.17 -9.87 16.06
CA MET A 420 -16.76 -10.08 15.71
C MET A 420 -16.54 -11.46 15.08
N ILE A 421 -17.15 -12.51 15.63
CA ILE A 421 -16.95 -13.89 15.16
C ILE A 421 -17.53 -14.11 13.76
N PHE A 422 -18.71 -13.59 13.47
CA PHE A 422 -19.38 -13.79 12.19
C PHE A 422 -18.50 -13.40 10.98
N PRO A 423 -17.95 -12.16 10.87
CA PRO A 423 -17.08 -11.80 9.75
C PRO A 423 -15.78 -12.61 9.72
N MET A 424 -15.22 -12.97 10.88
CA MET A 424 -14.04 -13.85 10.93
C MET A 424 -14.37 -15.24 10.35
N SER A 425 -15.50 -15.83 10.72
CA SER A 425 -15.91 -17.15 10.23
C SER A 425 -16.13 -17.19 8.72
N MET A 426 -16.66 -16.12 8.13
CA MET A 426 -16.85 -16.01 6.68
C MET A 426 -15.51 -16.01 5.93
N LEU A 427 -14.50 -15.32 6.44
CA LEU A 427 -13.16 -15.32 5.83
C LEU A 427 -12.40 -16.63 6.06
N VAL A 428 -12.65 -17.35 7.16
CA VAL A 428 -12.05 -18.67 7.41
C VAL A 428 -12.45 -19.65 6.32
N MET A 429 -13.72 -19.64 5.90
CA MET A 429 -14.17 -20.47 4.79
C MET A 429 -13.42 -20.13 3.50
N GLY A 430 -13.12 -18.85 3.27
CA GLY A 430 -12.26 -18.40 2.15
C GLY A 430 -10.80 -18.86 2.27
N ALA A 431 -10.22 -18.86 3.47
CA ALA A 431 -8.84 -19.30 3.69
C ALA A 431 -8.67 -20.83 3.49
N LEU A 432 -9.69 -21.62 3.85
CA LEU A 432 -9.71 -23.07 3.66
C LEU A 432 -10.01 -23.46 2.21
N TRP A 433 -11.13 -23.00 1.67
CA TRP A 433 -11.69 -23.49 0.40
C TRP A 433 -11.46 -22.56 -0.78
N GLY A 434 -11.17 -21.27 -0.53
CA GLY A 434 -11.12 -20.24 -1.57
C GLY A 434 -10.11 -20.55 -2.67
N GLY A 435 -8.91 -21.04 -2.33
CA GLY A 435 -7.91 -21.41 -3.34
C GLY A 435 -8.40 -22.50 -4.29
N PHE A 436 -9.01 -23.56 -3.76
CA PHE A 436 -9.59 -24.65 -4.55
C PHE A 436 -10.75 -24.18 -5.44
N ILE A 437 -11.64 -23.35 -4.90
CA ILE A 437 -12.78 -22.78 -5.63
C ILE A 437 -12.29 -21.89 -6.77
N PHE A 438 -11.35 -20.99 -6.50
CA PHE A 438 -10.84 -20.06 -7.51
C PHE A 438 -10.07 -20.77 -8.64
N GLN A 439 -9.29 -21.81 -8.31
CA GLN A 439 -8.58 -22.61 -9.31
C GLN A 439 -9.54 -23.41 -10.19
N SER A 440 -10.57 -24.03 -9.60
CA SER A 440 -11.53 -24.84 -10.36
C SER A 440 -12.45 -24.01 -11.26
N LEU A 441 -12.84 -22.80 -10.83
CA LEU A 441 -13.82 -21.98 -11.55
C LEU A 441 -13.21 -20.98 -12.54
N PHE A 442 -12.13 -20.29 -12.18
CA PHE A 442 -11.71 -19.08 -12.90
C PHE A 442 -10.29 -19.14 -13.44
N CYS A 443 -9.36 -19.65 -12.64
CA CYS A 443 -7.95 -19.60 -12.95
C CYS A 443 -7.50 -20.93 -13.58
N GLN A 444 -7.91 -21.19 -14.83
CA GLN A 444 -7.29 -22.25 -15.61
C GLN A 444 -5.84 -21.85 -15.89
N PHE A 445 -4.91 -22.41 -15.13
CA PHE A 445 -3.49 -22.19 -15.33
C PHE A 445 -3.09 -22.88 -16.64
N SER A 446 -2.66 -22.10 -17.62
CA SER A 446 -2.02 -22.62 -18.84
C SER A 446 -0.59 -23.12 -18.60
N VAL A 447 -0.13 -23.11 -17.35
CA VAL A 447 1.26 -23.40 -16.99
C VAL A 447 1.33 -24.74 -16.28
N GLU A 448 1.57 -25.79 -17.06
CA GLU A 448 1.90 -27.12 -16.56
C GLU A 448 3.43 -27.24 -16.45
N PHE A 449 3.95 -27.41 -15.23
CA PHE A 449 5.38 -27.67 -15.02
C PHE A 449 5.64 -29.17 -14.91
N PHE A 450 6.49 -29.69 -15.80
CA PHE A 450 6.95 -31.08 -15.75
C PHE A 450 8.26 -31.17 -14.96
N PHE A 451 8.17 -31.58 -13.70
CA PHE A 451 9.34 -31.76 -12.83
C PHE A 451 9.60 -33.23 -12.49
N PRO A 452 10.86 -33.63 -12.27
CA PRO A 452 11.15 -34.87 -11.56
C PRO A 452 10.61 -34.79 -10.13
N THR A 453 10.20 -35.94 -9.58
CA THR A 453 9.55 -36.03 -8.25
C THR A 453 10.34 -35.34 -7.14
N PHE A 454 11.68 -35.38 -7.20
CA PHE A 454 12.56 -34.72 -6.23
C PHE A 454 12.41 -33.19 -6.24
N MET A 455 12.35 -32.56 -7.42
CA MET A 455 12.19 -31.11 -7.53
C MET A 455 10.79 -30.67 -7.11
N LYS A 456 9.76 -31.46 -7.45
CA LYS A 456 8.38 -31.17 -7.03
C LYS A 456 8.21 -31.23 -5.50
N LEU A 457 8.87 -32.19 -4.84
CA LEU A 457 8.81 -32.33 -3.38
C LEU A 457 9.72 -31.34 -2.64
N PHE A 458 10.60 -30.62 -3.33
CA PHE A 458 11.58 -29.74 -2.70
C PHE A 458 10.92 -28.62 -1.87
N VAL A 459 9.89 -27.97 -2.41
CA VAL A 459 9.18 -26.87 -1.73
C VAL A 459 8.45 -27.34 -0.46
N PRO A 460 7.60 -28.39 -0.48
CA PRO A 460 6.95 -28.85 0.75
C PRO A 460 7.96 -29.37 1.79
N ILE A 461 9.06 -30.02 1.37
CA ILE A 461 10.13 -30.45 2.29
C ILE A 461 10.80 -29.22 2.95
N LEU A 462 11.01 -28.15 2.20
CA LEU A 462 11.56 -26.89 2.70
C LEU A 462 10.62 -26.20 3.71
N ILE A 463 9.31 -26.23 3.46
CA ILE A 463 8.31 -25.70 4.42
C ILE A 463 8.29 -26.54 5.70
N VAL A 464 8.28 -27.88 5.59
CA VAL A 464 8.27 -28.77 6.77
C VAL A 464 9.57 -28.65 7.57
N SER A 465 10.72 -28.59 6.92
CA SER A 465 12.01 -28.44 7.60
C SER A 465 12.13 -27.09 8.32
N SER A 466 11.66 -26.00 7.70
CA SER A 466 11.62 -24.68 8.34
C SER A 466 10.64 -24.63 9.52
N LEU A 467 9.48 -25.30 9.44
CA LEU A 467 8.57 -25.48 10.57
C LEU A 467 9.28 -26.18 11.73
N LEU A 468 9.92 -27.33 11.50
CA LEU A 468 10.64 -28.08 12.53
C LEU A 468 11.78 -27.25 13.16
N MET A 469 12.55 -26.54 12.33
CA MET A 469 13.61 -25.64 12.80
C MET A 469 13.04 -24.52 13.69
N SER A 470 11.88 -23.97 13.33
CA SER A 470 11.20 -22.95 14.14
C SER A 470 10.73 -23.51 15.49
N PHE A 471 10.19 -24.72 15.55
CA PHE A 471 9.82 -25.33 16.83
C PHE A 471 11.05 -25.45 17.75
N GLY A 472 12.18 -25.92 17.22
CA GLY A 472 13.41 -26.07 18.00
C GLY A 472 14.00 -24.77 18.57
N PHE A 473 13.91 -23.66 17.83
CA PHE A 473 14.46 -22.38 18.28
C PHE A 473 13.60 -21.68 19.35
N TRP A 474 12.28 -21.84 19.29
CA TRP A 474 11.34 -21.00 20.05
C TRP A 474 10.81 -21.69 21.31
N ASP A 475 10.74 -23.03 21.33
CA ASP A 475 10.20 -23.82 22.45
C ASP A 475 10.99 -23.64 23.76
N LYS A 476 12.32 -23.48 23.67
CA LYS A 476 13.19 -23.48 24.87
C LYS A 476 13.38 -22.13 25.55
N GLY A 477 12.75 -21.05 25.09
CA GLY A 477 12.93 -19.70 25.66
C GLY A 477 14.39 -19.20 25.67
N SER A 478 15.32 -19.93 25.06
CA SER A 478 16.75 -19.87 25.33
C SER A 478 17.51 -19.01 24.32
N MET A 479 16.89 -17.95 23.82
CA MET A 479 17.53 -16.98 22.93
C MET A 479 17.46 -15.57 23.50
N THR A 480 17.80 -15.39 24.78
CA THR A 480 18.21 -14.09 25.31
C THR A 480 19.67 -13.82 24.94
N LYS A 481 19.96 -13.71 23.65
CA LYS A 481 21.24 -13.12 23.20
C LYS A 481 21.01 -11.64 22.92
N ASN A 482 21.81 -10.79 23.56
CA ASN A 482 21.86 -9.35 23.34
C ASN A 482 22.41 -9.03 21.95
N PHE A 483 21.61 -9.24 20.92
CA PHE A 483 21.88 -8.73 19.58
C PHE A 483 21.47 -7.25 19.49
N GLY A 484 21.99 -6.39 20.37
CA GLY A 484 21.52 -5.00 20.49
C GLY A 484 21.53 -4.23 19.16
N ILE A 485 22.64 -4.30 18.42
CA ILE A 485 22.81 -3.60 17.14
C ILE A 485 21.98 -4.24 16.02
N LEU A 486 22.03 -5.57 15.88
CA LEU A 486 21.27 -6.30 14.87
C LEU A 486 19.75 -6.16 15.07
N ASN A 487 19.31 -6.20 16.33
CA ASN A 487 17.91 -5.94 16.69
C ASN A 487 17.52 -4.53 16.29
N TYR A 488 18.37 -3.53 16.58
CA TYR A 488 18.07 -2.13 16.25
C TYR A 488 18.03 -1.88 14.74
N ILE A 489 18.94 -2.47 13.96
CA ILE A 489 18.95 -2.36 12.49
C ILE A 489 17.68 -2.98 11.89
N ASN A 490 17.32 -4.19 12.34
CA ASN A 490 16.18 -4.91 11.76
C ASN A 490 14.84 -4.37 12.28
N SER A 491 14.75 -3.86 13.51
CA SER A 491 13.55 -3.18 14.00
C SER A 491 13.31 -1.83 13.32
N SER A 492 14.36 -1.15 12.86
CA SER A 492 14.26 0.14 12.16
C SER A 492 14.14 0.00 10.63
N MET A 493 13.85 -1.19 10.13
CA MET A 493 13.72 -1.47 8.69
C MET A 493 14.96 -1.08 7.88
N TRP A 494 16.13 -1.56 8.32
CA TRP A 494 17.43 -1.23 7.71
C TRP A 494 17.63 0.28 7.55
N PHE A 495 17.08 1.06 8.49
CA PHE A 495 17.11 2.51 8.47
C PHE A 495 16.53 3.15 7.20
N LEU A 496 15.65 2.44 6.47
CA LEU A 496 15.16 2.90 5.18
C LEU A 496 14.40 4.24 5.27
N SER A 497 13.57 4.40 6.29
CA SER A 497 12.90 5.67 6.57
C SER A 497 13.90 6.79 6.84
N SER A 498 14.96 6.49 7.59
CA SER A 498 15.97 7.47 7.94
C SER A 498 16.97 7.77 6.82
N PHE A 499 17.24 6.84 5.91
CA PHE A 499 18.12 7.07 4.77
C PHE A 499 17.42 7.86 3.66
N ILE A 500 16.13 7.59 3.42
CA ILE A 500 15.41 8.21 2.31
C ILE A 500 14.73 9.50 2.75
N CYS A 501 13.93 9.45 3.82
CA CYS A 501 13.05 10.57 4.15
C CYS A 501 13.79 11.71 4.87
N TYR A 502 14.65 11.43 5.86
CA TYR A 502 15.28 12.50 6.64
C TYR A 502 16.28 13.35 5.82
N PRO A 503 17.24 12.77 5.07
CA PRO A 503 18.16 13.53 4.23
C PRO A 503 17.42 14.37 3.21
N MET A 504 16.42 13.79 2.52
CA MET A 504 15.63 14.50 1.51
C MET A 504 14.85 15.66 2.12
N MET A 505 14.21 15.47 3.28
CA MET A 505 13.47 16.57 3.92
C MET A 505 14.41 17.67 4.42
N ASN A 506 15.59 17.31 4.95
CA ASN A 506 16.55 18.30 5.42
C ASN A 506 17.18 19.08 4.26
N SER A 507 17.50 18.43 3.14
CA SER A 507 18.01 19.09 1.95
C SER A 507 16.96 20.00 1.31
N MET A 508 15.71 19.56 1.22
CA MET A 508 14.64 20.41 0.67
C MET A 508 14.40 21.62 1.57
N LYS A 509 14.38 21.45 2.90
CA LYS A 509 14.25 22.55 3.86
C LYS A 509 15.39 23.57 3.76
N SER A 510 16.63 23.10 3.57
CA SER A 510 17.78 24.02 3.41
C SER A 510 17.69 24.79 2.09
N ILE A 511 17.31 24.13 0.99
CA ILE A 511 17.09 24.75 -0.31
C ILE A 511 15.99 25.81 -0.23
N THR A 512 14.81 25.49 0.31
CA THR A 512 13.69 26.45 0.40
C THR A 512 14.02 27.63 1.30
N ASN A 513 14.73 27.41 2.41
CA ASN A 513 15.14 28.51 3.28
C ASN A 513 16.19 29.40 2.60
N SER A 514 17.10 28.82 1.82
CA SER A 514 18.09 29.59 1.06
C SER A 514 17.44 30.38 -0.07
N SER A 515 16.46 29.80 -0.78
CA SER A 515 15.74 30.50 -1.86
C SER A 515 14.92 31.66 -1.30
N LEU A 516 14.19 31.46 -0.20
CA LEU A 516 13.43 32.53 0.45
C LEU A 516 14.34 33.69 0.90
N LYS A 517 15.49 33.39 1.51
CA LYS A 517 16.40 34.42 2.02
C LYS A 517 17.15 35.16 0.92
N VAL A 518 17.63 34.46 -0.09
CA VAL A 518 18.51 35.04 -1.12
C VAL A 518 17.71 35.62 -2.28
N VAL A 519 16.69 34.90 -2.76
CA VAL A 519 15.91 35.32 -3.94
C VAL A 519 14.81 36.27 -3.53
N ASP A 520 13.88 35.83 -2.67
CA ASP A 520 12.65 36.59 -2.39
C ASP A 520 12.90 37.78 -1.47
N MET A 521 13.56 37.57 -0.33
CA MET A 521 13.91 38.64 0.62
C MET A 521 15.21 39.38 0.27
N GLY A 522 15.93 38.92 -0.76
CA GLY A 522 17.21 39.50 -1.16
C GLY A 522 17.11 40.19 -2.52
N TRP A 523 17.45 39.46 -3.58
CA TRP A 523 17.55 40.02 -4.93
C TRP A 523 16.27 40.66 -5.43
N PHE A 524 15.09 40.05 -5.20
CA PHE A 524 13.82 40.65 -5.65
C PHE A 524 13.47 41.92 -4.89
N GLU A 525 13.85 42.05 -3.62
CA GLU A 525 13.61 43.27 -2.85
C GLU A 525 14.55 44.41 -3.27
N ILE A 526 15.82 44.06 -3.56
CA ILE A 526 16.83 44.99 -4.11
C ILE A 526 16.45 45.45 -5.52
N VAL A 527 16.01 44.56 -6.41
CA VAL A 527 15.61 44.93 -7.79
C VAL A 527 14.25 45.62 -7.81
N GLY A 528 13.35 45.25 -6.89
CA GLY A 528 12.00 45.80 -6.79
C GLY A 528 11.93 47.05 -5.91
N GLY A 529 11.20 46.92 -4.80
CA GLY A 529 10.76 48.06 -3.99
C GLY A 529 11.88 48.86 -3.32
N GLN A 530 12.85 48.20 -2.67
CA GLN A 530 13.92 48.92 -1.96
C GLN A 530 14.88 49.59 -2.94
N GLY A 531 15.21 48.94 -4.06
CA GLY A 531 16.00 49.53 -5.12
C GLY A 531 15.36 50.79 -5.68
N LEU A 532 14.09 50.70 -6.10
CA LEU A 532 13.33 51.85 -6.61
C LEU A 532 13.21 52.97 -5.58
N PHE A 533 12.97 52.64 -4.30
CA PHE A 533 12.94 53.65 -3.23
C PHE A 533 14.29 54.34 -3.07
N SER A 534 15.39 53.59 -3.07
CA SER A 534 16.75 54.15 -2.97
C SER A 534 17.07 55.06 -4.15
N MET A 535 16.70 54.66 -5.38
CA MET A 535 16.87 55.48 -6.58
C MET A 535 16.03 56.75 -6.54
N ASN A 536 14.76 56.65 -6.13
CA ASN A 536 13.89 57.82 -5.97
C ASN A 536 14.44 58.78 -4.91
N LYS A 537 14.96 58.26 -3.79
CA LYS A 537 15.57 59.08 -2.74
C LYS A 537 16.78 59.87 -3.28
N VAL A 538 17.63 59.22 -4.08
CA VAL A 538 18.78 59.87 -4.73
C VAL A 538 18.29 60.95 -5.71
N PHE A 539 17.28 60.65 -6.53
CA PHE A 539 16.73 61.62 -7.48
C PHE A 539 16.11 62.85 -6.78
N MET A 540 15.36 62.64 -5.69
CA MET A 540 14.77 63.73 -4.91
C MET A 540 15.83 64.62 -4.26
N TYR A 541 16.94 64.04 -3.77
CA TYR A 541 18.04 64.82 -3.22
C TYR A 541 18.73 65.70 -4.28
N ILE A 542 18.90 65.16 -5.50
CA ILE A 542 19.44 65.94 -6.63
C ILE A 542 18.50 67.11 -6.97
N LEU A 543 17.19 66.87 -7.04
CA LEU A 543 16.20 67.92 -7.31
C LEU A 543 16.22 69.02 -6.23
N GLU A 544 16.31 68.65 -4.95
CA GLU A 544 16.36 69.59 -3.83
C GLU A 544 17.58 70.53 -3.95
N HIS A 545 18.75 69.98 -4.28
CA HIS A 545 19.96 70.77 -4.50
C HIS A 545 19.79 71.78 -5.64
N TRP A 546 19.23 71.37 -6.79
CA TRP A 546 18.98 72.28 -7.91
C TRP A 546 17.97 73.38 -7.57
N LEU A 547 16.92 73.06 -6.80
CA LEU A 547 15.95 74.05 -6.34
C LEU A 547 16.60 75.12 -5.45
N ILE A 548 17.48 74.73 -4.54
CA ILE A 548 18.23 75.67 -3.68
C ILE A 548 19.13 76.57 -4.51
N VAL A 549 19.85 76.01 -5.49
CA VAL A 549 20.70 76.80 -6.40
C VAL A 549 19.86 77.80 -7.20
N MET A 550 18.75 77.37 -7.78
CA MET A 550 17.85 78.25 -8.52
C MET A 550 17.29 79.36 -7.63
N PHE A 551 16.86 79.05 -6.40
CA PHE A 551 16.38 80.04 -5.44
C PHE A 551 17.45 81.07 -5.08
N ASN A 552 18.69 80.64 -4.85
CA ASN A 552 19.81 81.55 -4.60
C ASN A 552 20.08 82.46 -5.81
N CYS A 553 20.04 81.93 -7.04
CA CYS A 553 20.16 82.74 -8.25
C CYS A 553 19.01 83.78 -8.36
N TYR A 554 17.76 83.38 -8.08
CA TYR A 554 16.62 84.30 -8.08
C TYR A 554 16.77 85.40 -7.03
N LEU A 555 17.25 85.09 -5.82
CA LEU A 555 17.53 86.09 -4.79
C LEU A 555 18.61 87.08 -5.22
N VAL A 556 19.70 86.60 -5.83
CA VAL A 556 20.77 87.47 -6.36
C VAL A 556 20.22 88.41 -7.44
N VAL A 557 19.42 87.89 -8.38
CA VAL A 557 18.78 88.71 -9.42
C VAL A 557 17.82 89.71 -8.79
N PHE A 558 17.01 89.32 -7.80
CA PHE A 558 16.09 90.22 -7.11
C PHE A 558 16.85 91.37 -6.41
N VAL A 559 17.94 91.06 -5.69
CA VAL A 559 18.78 92.08 -5.05
C VAL A 559 19.39 93.02 -6.08
N LEU A 560 19.90 92.51 -7.20
CA LEU A 560 20.42 93.34 -8.28
C LEU A 560 19.35 94.28 -8.86
N MET A 561 18.12 93.80 -9.04
CA MET A 561 17.01 94.63 -9.54
C MET A 561 16.64 95.74 -8.53
N VAL A 562 16.67 95.47 -7.23
CA VAL A 562 16.44 96.49 -6.18
C VAL A 562 17.53 97.56 -6.18
N PHE A 563 18.78 97.23 -6.49
CA PHE A 563 19.85 98.24 -6.61
C PHE A 563 19.76 99.08 -7.90
N ILE A 564 19.09 98.59 -8.94
CA ILE A 564 18.92 99.28 -10.22
C ILE A 564 17.73 100.27 -10.19
N ILE A 565 16.75 100.05 -9.32
CA ILE A 565 15.57 100.92 -9.09
C ILE A 565 15.92 101.96 -8.03
#